data_AF-A0A966UTK5-F1
#
_entry.id   AF-A0A966UTK5-F1
#
_cell.length_a   1.000
_cell.length_b   1.000
_cell.length_c   1.000
_cell.angle_alpha   90.00
_cell.angle_beta   90.00
_cell.angle_gamma   90.00
#
_symmetry.space_group_name_H-M   'P 1'
#
loop_
_entity.id
_entity.type
_entity.pdbx_description
1 polymer ?
#
loop_
_entity_poly.entity_id
_entity_poly.type
_entity_poly.pdbx_seq_one_letter_code
_entity_poly.pdbx_strand_id
1 'polypeptide(L)'
;AENFGQFERTLIIVDEGAEVTYMEGCTAPKFDSVTLHSAVVELVALKGAKIQYITVQNWSPNVFNLVTKRGLAHEEAEIKWIDCNIGSRLTMKYPGVILKGRKARGEVLSIALANNGQHQDTGAKMIHAADETTSNIISKSISIGSGRATYRGLVHIPRHLKGCKNNTECDALLINTESRTDTYPAIVTRGEGNSVQHEASVSKVSAEQIFYMQQRGLSEGQAMSLSVNGFVNELVRQFPMEYSVELKRLIDLEMEGSVG
;
A
#
# COMPACT_ATOMS: atom_id res chain seq x y z
N ALA A 1 17.41 -25.92 -11.37
CA ALA A 1 16.34 -25.22 -12.12
C ALA A 1 16.67 -23.74 -12.06
N GLU A 2 17.16 -23.16 -13.15
CA GLU A 2 17.82 -21.84 -13.16
C GLU A 2 16.86 -20.63 -13.03
N ASN A 3 15.55 -20.84 -13.08
CA ASN A 3 14.55 -19.80 -12.83
C ASN A 3 13.54 -20.33 -11.79
N PHE A 4 13.61 -19.80 -10.57
CA PHE A 4 12.65 -20.10 -9.50
C PHE A 4 11.47 -19.12 -9.60
N GLY A 5 10.25 -19.63 -9.47
CA GLY A 5 9.03 -18.83 -9.43
C GLY A 5 8.16 -19.27 -8.26
N GLN A 6 7.79 -18.34 -7.38
CA GLN A 6 6.88 -18.58 -6.27
C GLN A 6 5.47 -18.21 -6.69
N PHE A 7 4.58 -19.21 -6.65
CA PHE A 7 3.17 -19.04 -6.95
C PHE A 7 2.36 -19.52 -5.76
N GLU A 8 1.48 -18.65 -5.25
CA GLU A 8 0.63 -18.99 -4.11
C GLU A 8 -0.77 -18.41 -4.28
N ARG A 9 -1.73 -19.08 -3.65
CA ARG A 9 -3.11 -18.63 -3.63
C ARG A 9 -3.66 -18.72 -2.22
N THR A 10 -4.15 -17.60 -1.72
CA THR A 10 -4.77 -17.46 -0.42
C THR A 10 -6.25 -17.15 -0.61
N LEU A 11 -7.12 -17.98 -0.05
CA LEU A 11 -8.56 -17.75 0.01
C LEU A 11 -8.99 -17.69 1.47
N ILE A 12 -9.54 -16.56 1.89
CA ILE A 12 -10.08 -16.38 3.24
C ILE A 12 -11.57 -16.07 3.11
N ILE A 13 -12.39 -16.85 3.79
CA ILE A 13 -13.83 -16.67 3.88
C ILE A 13 -14.17 -16.45 5.34
N VAL A 14 -14.85 -15.37 5.65
CA VAL A 14 -15.27 -15.03 7.02
C VAL A 14 -16.78 -14.99 7.06
N ASP A 15 -17.32 -15.81 7.97
CA ASP A 15 -18.74 -16.02 8.12
C ASP A 15 -19.46 -14.82 8.75
N GLU A 16 -20.79 -14.83 8.73
CA GLU A 16 -21.61 -13.71 9.16
C GLU A 16 -21.26 -13.22 10.58
N GLY A 17 -21.04 -11.91 10.71
CA GLY A 17 -20.69 -11.25 11.97
C GLY A 17 -19.32 -11.62 12.56
N ALA A 18 -18.54 -12.50 11.93
CA ALA A 18 -17.22 -12.88 12.41
C ALA A 18 -16.14 -11.86 12.00
N GLU A 19 -15.03 -11.88 12.73
CA GLU A 19 -13.90 -10.96 12.52
C GLU A 19 -12.59 -11.75 12.46
N VAL A 20 -11.73 -11.42 11.49
CA VAL A 20 -10.38 -11.98 11.37
C VAL A 20 -9.36 -10.89 11.03
N THR A 21 -8.21 -11.00 11.67
CA THR A 21 -6.99 -10.31 11.25
C THR A 21 -6.00 -11.35 10.78
N TYR A 22 -5.67 -11.33 9.49
CA TYR A 22 -4.67 -12.19 8.89
C TYR A 22 -3.45 -11.38 8.50
N MET A 23 -2.27 -11.94 8.72
CA MET A 23 -1.01 -11.30 8.39
C MET A 23 -0.12 -12.22 7.55
N GLU A 24 0.50 -11.62 6.55
CA GLU A 24 1.42 -12.25 5.62
C GLU A 24 2.75 -11.48 5.65
N GLY A 25 3.83 -12.17 6.02
CA GLY A 25 5.19 -11.63 6.00
C GLY A 25 6.01 -12.39 4.96
N CYS A 26 6.47 -11.69 3.92
CA CYS A 26 7.35 -12.28 2.91
C CYS A 26 8.72 -11.61 2.99
N THR A 27 9.69 -12.30 3.59
CA THR A 27 11.10 -11.89 3.61
C THR A 27 11.88 -12.90 2.78
N ALA A 28 12.46 -12.47 1.66
CA ALA A 28 13.23 -13.37 0.81
C ALA A 28 14.71 -13.43 1.21
N PRO A 29 15.33 -14.63 1.18
CA PRO A 29 16.77 -14.75 1.05
C PRO A 29 17.27 -14.05 -0.22
N LYS A 30 18.50 -13.53 -0.21
CA LYS A 30 19.15 -13.04 -1.44
C LYS A 30 19.34 -14.22 -2.40
N PHE A 31 18.60 -14.24 -3.49
CA PHE A 31 18.84 -15.16 -4.61
C PHE A 31 19.70 -14.47 -5.66
N ASP A 32 20.65 -15.18 -6.27
CA ASP A 32 21.48 -14.62 -7.36
C ASP A 32 20.70 -14.56 -8.70
N SER A 33 19.66 -15.38 -8.86
CA SER A 33 18.84 -15.44 -10.07
C SER A 33 17.60 -14.55 -9.99
N VAL A 34 17.20 -13.96 -11.12
CA VAL A 34 15.91 -13.26 -11.23
C VAL A 34 14.77 -14.22 -10.85
N THR A 35 13.88 -13.77 -9.97
CA THR A 35 12.80 -14.59 -9.42
C THR A 35 11.46 -13.90 -9.64
N LEU A 36 10.44 -14.66 -10.03
CA LEU A 36 9.07 -14.17 -10.14
C LEU A 36 8.28 -14.61 -8.91
N HIS A 37 7.66 -13.66 -8.22
CA HIS A 37 6.64 -13.92 -7.22
C HIS A 37 5.29 -13.50 -7.79
N SER A 38 4.34 -14.44 -7.87
CA SER A 38 2.98 -14.15 -8.31
C SER A 38 1.96 -14.82 -7.39
N ALA A 39 1.35 -14.00 -6.54
CA ALA A 39 0.34 -14.42 -5.61
C ALA A 39 -1.07 -13.98 -6.02
N VAL A 40 -2.05 -14.80 -5.67
CA VAL A 40 -3.48 -14.47 -5.78
C VAL A 40 -4.09 -14.50 -4.39
N VAL A 41 -4.68 -13.39 -3.95
CA VAL A 41 -5.39 -13.31 -2.67
C VAL A 41 -6.85 -12.99 -2.92
N GLU A 42 -7.72 -13.81 -2.35
CA GLU A 42 -9.16 -13.68 -2.42
C GLU A 42 -9.74 -13.62 -1.01
N LEU A 43 -10.46 -12.54 -0.71
CA LEU A 43 -11.18 -12.39 0.55
C LEU A 43 -12.68 -12.35 0.29
N VAL A 44 -13.45 -13.08 1.08
CA VAL A 44 -14.91 -13.05 1.07
C VAL A 44 -15.39 -12.75 2.48
N ALA A 45 -15.90 -11.55 2.69
CA ALA A 45 -16.53 -11.14 3.95
C ALA A 45 -18.05 -11.26 3.80
N LEU A 46 -18.66 -12.21 4.51
CA LEU A 46 -20.12 -12.37 4.55
C LEU A 46 -20.78 -11.25 5.37
N LYS A 47 -22.10 -11.32 5.56
CA LYS A 47 -22.88 -10.22 6.14
C LYS A 47 -22.33 -9.81 7.51
N GLY A 48 -22.01 -8.53 7.69
CA GLY A 48 -21.46 -7.98 8.94
C GLY A 48 -20.06 -8.48 9.31
N ALA A 49 -19.40 -9.27 8.44
CA ALA A 49 -18.08 -9.81 8.71
C ALA A 49 -16.99 -8.76 8.51
N LYS A 50 -15.88 -8.89 9.24
CA LYS A 50 -14.73 -8.00 9.14
C LYS A 50 -13.45 -8.76 8.83
N ILE A 51 -12.72 -8.30 7.82
CA ILE A 51 -11.42 -8.87 7.44
C ILE A 51 -10.39 -7.76 7.42
N GLN A 52 -9.34 -7.91 8.23
CA GLN A 52 -8.13 -7.11 8.13
C GLN A 52 -7.00 -8.00 7.58
N TYR A 53 -6.50 -7.66 6.39
CA TYR A 53 -5.40 -8.37 5.75
C TYR A 53 -4.17 -7.48 5.72
N ILE A 54 -3.14 -7.91 6.43
CA ILE A 54 -1.90 -7.16 6.58
C ILE A 54 -0.79 -7.87 5.80
N THR A 55 -0.04 -7.11 5.02
CA THR A 55 1.12 -7.62 4.31
C THR A 55 2.32 -6.74 4.57
N VAL A 56 3.41 -7.35 4.99
CA VAL A 56 4.74 -6.72 5.05
C VAL A 56 5.64 -7.54 4.15
N GLN A 57 6.10 -6.92 3.06
CA GLN A 57 7.05 -7.57 2.16
C GLN A 57 8.38 -6.82 2.19
N ASN A 58 9.47 -7.58 2.19
CA ASN A 58 10.80 -7.08 1.90
C ASN A 58 11.50 -8.07 0.95
N TRP A 59 11.45 -7.75 -0.35
CA TRP A 59 12.00 -8.61 -1.40
C TRP A 59 13.39 -8.16 -1.81
N SER A 60 14.23 -9.12 -2.20
CA SER A 60 15.51 -8.77 -2.81
C SER A 60 15.31 -8.01 -4.15
N PRO A 61 16.24 -7.11 -4.55
CA PRO A 61 16.07 -6.25 -5.72
C PRO A 61 15.96 -6.97 -7.08
N ASN A 62 16.16 -8.28 -7.13
CA ASN A 62 16.05 -9.13 -8.32
C ASN A 62 14.67 -9.81 -8.47
N VAL A 63 13.72 -9.54 -7.57
CA VAL A 63 12.38 -10.13 -7.59
C VAL A 63 11.40 -9.27 -8.39
N PHE A 64 10.62 -9.90 -9.25
CA PHE A 64 9.40 -9.33 -9.83
C PHE A 64 8.20 -9.76 -9.00
N ASN A 65 7.46 -8.82 -8.45
CA ASN A 65 6.35 -9.06 -7.53
C ASN A 65 5.02 -8.66 -8.18
N LEU A 66 4.33 -9.64 -8.78
CA LEU A 66 3.13 -9.45 -9.59
C LEU A 66 1.93 -10.10 -8.90
N VAL A 67 1.22 -9.33 -8.08
CA VAL A 67 0.23 -9.86 -7.14
C VAL A 67 -1.16 -9.33 -7.43
N THR A 68 -2.15 -10.23 -7.45
CA THR A 68 -3.56 -9.87 -7.58
C THR A 68 -4.28 -10.13 -6.27
N LYS A 69 -4.70 -9.06 -5.57
CA LYS A 69 -5.50 -9.15 -4.34
C LYS A 69 -6.90 -8.58 -4.57
N ARG A 70 -7.94 -9.33 -4.20
CA ARG A 70 -9.34 -8.91 -4.36
C ARG A 70 -10.20 -9.37 -3.19
N GLY A 71 -10.91 -8.43 -2.59
CA GLY A 71 -11.92 -8.67 -1.57
C GLY A 71 -13.33 -8.52 -2.13
N LEU A 72 -14.26 -9.32 -1.61
CA LEU A 72 -15.69 -9.24 -1.85
C LEU A 72 -16.40 -8.98 -0.52
N ALA A 73 -16.94 -7.78 -0.34
CA ALA A 73 -17.63 -7.38 0.87
C ALA A 73 -19.15 -7.45 0.68
N HIS A 74 -19.82 -8.28 1.49
CA HIS A 74 -21.28 -8.38 1.54
C HIS A 74 -21.90 -7.29 2.42
N GLU A 75 -23.21 -7.38 2.70
CA GLU A 75 -23.97 -6.35 3.43
C GLU A 75 -23.34 -6.05 4.78
N GLU A 76 -23.10 -4.77 5.08
CA GLU A 76 -22.46 -4.31 6.33
C GLU A 76 -21.08 -4.92 6.63
N ALA A 77 -20.46 -5.59 5.66
CA ALA A 77 -19.14 -6.19 5.80
C ALA A 77 -18.02 -5.17 5.58
N GLU A 78 -16.86 -5.43 6.19
CA GLU A 78 -15.68 -4.58 6.11
C GLU A 78 -14.45 -5.38 5.64
N ILE A 79 -13.76 -4.87 4.62
CA ILE A 79 -12.47 -5.41 4.19
C ILE A 79 -11.43 -4.29 4.24
N LYS A 80 -10.38 -4.51 5.03
CA LYS A 80 -9.27 -3.60 5.21
C LYS A 80 -7.97 -4.25 4.76
N TRP A 81 -7.32 -3.65 3.78
CA TRP A 81 -5.97 -4.00 3.34
C TRP A 81 -4.96 -3.06 3.99
N ILE A 82 -3.92 -3.62 4.60
CA ILE A 82 -2.75 -2.87 5.03
C ILE A 82 -1.55 -3.48 4.32
N ASP A 83 -0.95 -2.75 3.39
CA ASP A 83 0.08 -3.26 2.50
C ASP A 83 1.36 -2.42 2.62
N CYS A 84 2.46 -3.03 3.00
CA CYS A 84 3.76 -2.41 3.04
C CYS A 84 4.68 -3.05 2.00
N ASN A 85 5.10 -2.23 1.03
CA ASN A 85 5.88 -2.62 -0.14
C ASN A 85 7.31 -2.10 -0.03
N ILE A 86 8.25 -2.98 0.32
CA ILE A 86 9.69 -2.68 0.40
C ILE A 86 10.45 -3.68 -0.48
N GLY A 87 11.50 -3.20 -1.16
CA GLY A 87 12.35 -4.04 -2.02
C GLY A 87 11.71 -4.41 -3.35
N SER A 88 12.15 -5.50 -3.98
CA SER A 88 11.80 -5.93 -5.37
C SER A 88 12.36 -5.03 -6.47
N ARG A 89 12.55 -5.58 -7.68
CA ARG A 89 12.87 -4.80 -8.88
C ARG A 89 11.66 -4.01 -9.35
N LEU A 90 10.53 -4.72 -9.45
CA LEU A 90 9.25 -4.22 -9.90
C LEU A 90 8.17 -4.87 -9.05
N THR A 91 7.35 -4.04 -8.41
CA THR A 91 6.09 -4.48 -7.82
C THR A 91 4.93 -3.94 -8.64
N MET A 92 4.00 -4.81 -8.99
CA MET A 92 2.69 -4.45 -9.54
C MET A 92 1.60 -5.07 -8.67
N LYS A 93 0.91 -4.24 -7.89
CA LYS A 93 -0.09 -4.72 -6.94
C LYS A 93 -1.16 -3.67 -6.69
N TYR A 94 -2.42 -4.09 -6.86
CA TYR A 94 -3.58 -3.20 -6.75
C TYR A 94 -4.68 -3.88 -5.92
N PRO A 95 -4.56 -3.95 -4.58
CA PRO A 95 -5.58 -4.55 -3.74
C PRO A 95 -6.92 -3.86 -3.99
N GLY A 96 -7.93 -4.66 -4.28
CA GLY A 96 -9.26 -4.17 -4.60
C GLY A 96 -10.33 -4.69 -3.68
N VAL A 97 -11.40 -3.92 -3.52
CA VAL A 97 -12.62 -4.35 -2.83
C VAL A 97 -13.81 -4.14 -3.76
N ILE A 98 -14.57 -5.23 -3.97
CA ILE A 98 -15.89 -5.19 -4.57
C ILE A 98 -16.89 -5.07 -3.42
N LEU A 99 -17.49 -3.89 -3.28
CA LEU A 99 -18.49 -3.54 -2.27
C LEU A 99 -19.86 -4.01 -2.77
N LYS A 100 -20.11 -5.31 -2.67
CA LYS A 100 -21.28 -5.99 -3.26
C LYS A 100 -22.55 -5.84 -2.44
N GLY A 101 -22.44 -5.69 -1.12
CA GLY A 101 -23.59 -5.51 -0.24
C GLY A 101 -23.84 -4.07 0.18
N ARG A 102 -25.09 -3.76 0.52
CA ARG A 102 -25.46 -2.44 1.03
C ARG A 102 -24.64 -2.11 2.28
N LYS A 103 -24.19 -0.86 2.42
CA LYS A 103 -23.33 -0.40 3.53
C LYS A 103 -21.99 -1.14 3.69
N ALA A 104 -21.56 -1.93 2.70
CA ALA A 104 -20.23 -2.53 2.72
C ALA A 104 -19.13 -1.45 2.76
N ARG A 105 -18.03 -1.77 3.43
CA ARG A 105 -16.88 -0.88 3.63
C ARG A 105 -15.60 -1.50 3.10
N GLY A 106 -14.80 -0.69 2.41
CA GLY A 106 -13.51 -1.10 1.87
C GLY A 106 -12.43 -0.10 2.21
N GLU A 107 -11.32 -0.56 2.78
CA GLU A 107 -10.19 0.29 3.12
C GLU A 107 -8.90 -0.28 2.53
N VAL A 108 -8.05 0.58 1.96
CA VAL A 108 -6.69 0.24 1.56
C VAL A 108 -5.73 1.26 2.13
N LEU A 109 -4.80 0.79 2.94
CA LEU A 109 -3.67 1.54 3.45
C LEU A 109 -2.42 0.97 2.82
N SER A 110 -1.68 1.77 2.05
CA SER A 110 -0.52 1.31 1.30
C SER A 110 0.69 2.18 1.62
N ILE A 111 1.82 1.53 1.94
CA ILE A 111 3.15 2.14 1.96
C ILE A 111 3.95 1.54 0.81
N ALA A 112 4.61 2.38 0.02
CA ALA A 112 5.54 1.94 -1.01
C ALA A 112 6.88 2.69 -0.90
N LEU A 113 7.98 1.94 -0.80
CA LEU A 113 9.33 2.47 -0.76
C LEU A 113 10.09 1.97 -2.00
N ALA A 114 10.54 2.91 -2.84
CA ALA A 114 11.28 2.63 -4.06
C ALA A 114 12.70 3.18 -3.94
N ASN A 115 13.69 2.28 -3.97
CA ASN A 115 15.11 2.60 -3.96
C ASN A 115 15.70 2.56 -5.38
N ASN A 116 17.01 2.76 -5.50
CA ASN A 116 17.74 2.73 -6.76
C ASN A 116 17.38 1.55 -7.67
N GLY A 117 17.00 1.85 -8.91
CA GLY A 117 16.63 0.83 -9.90
C GLY A 117 15.31 0.08 -9.62
N GLN A 118 14.57 0.44 -8.58
CA GLN A 118 13.29 -0.16 -8.23
C GLN A 118 12.10 0.64 -8.77
N HIS A 119 11.03 -0.07 -9.12
CA HIS A 119 9.73 0.51 -9.48
C HIS A 119 8.60 -0.11 -8.65
N GLN A 120 7.96 0.70 -7.82
CA GLN A 120 6.76 0.30 -7.07
C GLN A 120 5.51 0.83 -7.79
N ASP A 121 4.86 0.06 -8.65
CA ASP A 121 3.55 0.38 -9.23
C ASP A 121 2.45 -0.22 -8.35
N THR A 122 2.03 0.55 -7.36
CA THR A 122 1.09 0.12 -6.32
C THR A 122 -0.16 0.99 -6.36
N GLY A 123 -1.23 0.56 -5.70
CA GLY A 123 -2.43 1.38 -5.57
C GLY A 123 -3.62 0.59 -5.11
N ALA A 124 -4.84 0.99 -5.48
CA ALA A 124 -6.05 0.40 -4.97
C ALA A 124 -7.19 0.40 -6.00
N LYS A 125 -8.13 -0.53 -5.87
CA LYS A 125 -9.33 -0.59 -6.73
C LYS A 125 -10.61 -0.71 -5.89
N MET A 126 -11.39 0.35 -5.81
CA MET A 126 -12.67 0.37 -5.11
C MET A 126 -13.81 0.30 -6.12
N ILE A 127 -14.55 -0.80 -6.09
CA ILE A 127 -15.69 -1.04 -6.98
C ILE A 127 -16.95 -1.03 -6.13
N HIS A 128 -17.71 0.05 -6.21
CA HIS A 128 -19.01 0.18 -5.56
C HIS A 128 -20.06 -0.56 -6.39
N ALA A 129 -20.73 -1.54 -5.79
CA ALA A 129 -21.74 -2.36 -6.46
C ALA A 129 -23.07 -2.42 -5.69
N ALA A 130 -23.20 -1.66 -4.60
CA ALA A 130 -24.42 -1.51 -3.81
C ALA A 130 -24.52 -0.13 -3.16
N ASP A 131 -25.74 0.23 -2.73
CA ASP A 131 -26.04 1.52 -2.11
C ASP A 131 -25.36 1.70 -0.76
N GLU A 132 -25.15 2.97 -0.39
CA GLU A 132 -24.61 3.38 0.91
C GLU A 132 -23.21 2.82 1.22
N THR A 133 -22.46 2.38 0.20
CA THR A 133 -21.13 1.81 0.36
C THR A 133 -20.07 2.88 0.57
N THR A 134 -19.08 2.61 1.40
CA THR A 134 -18.01 3.56 1.73
C THR A 134 -16.64 2.97 1.44
N SER A 135 -15.75 3.74 0.81
CA SER A 135 -14.36 3.33 0.62
C SER A 135 -13.36 4.40 1.04
N ASN A 136 -12.23 3.97 1.60
CA ASN A 136 -11.12 4.84 2.00
C ASN A 136 -9.81 4.28 1.43
N ILE A 137 -9.01 5.12 0.78
CA ILE A 137 -7.70 4.76 0.25
C ILE A 137 -6.69 5.76 0.82
N ILE A 138 -5.68 5.27 1.53
CA ILE A 138 -4.53 6.06 1.97
C ILE A 138 -3.29 5.41 1.37
N SER A 139 -2.60 6.15 0.51
CA SER A 139 -1.37 5.69 -0.13
C SER A 139 -0.24 6.64 0.20
N LYS A 140 0.80 6.15 0.88
CA LYS A 140 2.03 6.89 1.10
C LYS A 140 3.18 6.25 0.32
N SER A 141 3.87 7.05 -0.46
CA SER A 141 4.98 6.62 -1.30
C SER A 141 6.26 7.35 -0.96
N ILE A 142 7.40 6.64 -0.99
CA ILE A 142 8.73 7.18 -0.71
C ILE A 142 9.61 6.77 -1.88
N SER A 143 10.30 7.74 -2.49
CA SER A 143 11.22 7.47 -3.61
C SER A 143 12.61 8.01 -3.28
N ILE A 144 13.63 7.19 -3.54
CA ILE A 144 15.02 7.41 -3.12
C ILE A 144 15.95 7.05 -4.27
N GLY A 145 17.00 7.84 -4.46
CA GLY A 145 17.97 7.62 -5.52
C GLY A 145 17.30 7.77 -6.89
N SER A 146 17.44 6.76 -7.74
CA SER A 146 16.74 6.61 -9.03
C SER A 146 15.40 5.86 -8.91
N GLY A 147 14.96 5.58 -7.69
CA GLY A 147 13.73 4.84 -7.42
C GLY A 147 12.48 5.55 -7.90
N ARG A 148 11.54 4.74 -8.40
CA ARG A 148 10.25 5.20 -8.91
C ARG A 148 9.10 4.62 -8.10
N ALA A 149 8.37 5.46 -7.40
CA ALA A 149 7.07 5.06 -6.86
C ALA A 149 5.95 5.49 -7.81
N THR A 150 4.93 4.67 -7.94
CA THR A 150 3.73 4.98 -8.72
C THR A 150 2.52 4.59 -7.91
N TYR A 151 1.60 5.54 -7.71
CA TYR A 151 0.25 5.23 -7.29
C TYR A 151 -0.65 5.07 -8.51
N ARG A 152 -1.43 3.98 -8.56
CA ARG A 152 -2.44 3.73 -9.58
C ARG A 152 -3.75 3.31 -8.94
N GLY A 153 -4.72 4.23 -8.95
CA GLY A 153 -6.02 4.04 -8.30
C GLY A 153 -7.15 3.83 -9.31
N LEU A 154 -8.15 3.04 -8.94
CA LEU A 154 -9.46 3.01 -9.58
C LEU A 154 -10.55 3.17 -8.52
N VAL A 155 -11.44 4.14 -8.70
CA VAL A 155 -12.70 4.24 -7.97
C VAL A 155 -13.84 4.20 -8.98
N HIS A 156 -14.74 3.24 -8.85
CA HIS A 156 -15.87 3.07 -9.75
C HIS A 156 -17.20 3.04 -9.00
N ILE A 157 -18.06 4.01 -9.30
CA ILE A 157 -19.43 4.14 -8.80
C ILE A 157 -20.40 4.23 -10.00
N PRO A 158 -21.18 3.17 -10.30
CA PRO A 158 -22.14 3.16 -11.40
C PRO A 158 -23.38 4.02 -11.12
N ARG A 159 -24.11 4.38 -12.17
CA ARG A 159 -25.18 5.40 -12.16
C ARG A 159 -26.36 5.10 -11.24
N HIS A 160 -26.70 3.82 -11.04
CA HIS A 160 -27.90 3.41 -10.33
C HIS A 160 -27.74 3.40 -8.80
N LEU A 161 -26.52 3.60 -8.29
CA LEU A 161 -26.24 3.59 -6.85
C LEU A 161 -26.44 4.95 -6.21
N LYS A 162 -26.80 4.94 -4.93
CA LYS A 162 -27.04 6.14 -4.11
C LYS A 162 -26.27 6.08 -2.79
N GLY A 163 -25.87 7.25 -2.30
CA GLY A 163 -25.24 7.38 -0.98
C GLY A 163 -23.83 6.78 -0.89
N CYS A 164 -23.19 6.46 -2.02
CA CYS A 164 -21.83 5.93 -2.03
C CYS A 164 -20.81 7.04 -1.72
N LYS A 165 -19.80 6.72 -0.92
CA LYS A 165 -18.73 7.67 -0.55
C LYS A 165 -17.36 7.07 -0.79
N ASN A 166 -16.45 7.86 -1.35
CA ASN A 166 -15.03 7.52 -1.42
C ASN A 166 -14.18 8.69 -0.91
N ASN A 167 -13.16 8.36 -0.12
CA ASN A 167 -12.04 9.24 0.18
C ASN A 167 -10.74 8.58 -0.32
N THR A 168 -9.91 9.34 -1.01
CA THR A 168 -8.60 8.89 -1.48
C THR A 168 -7.55 9.94 -1.17
N GLU A 169 -6.53 9.56 -0.41
CA GLU A 169 -5.38 10.40 -0.05
C GLU A 169 -4.09 9.74 -0.57
N CYS A 170 -3.31 10.49 -1.32
CA CYS A 170 -2.09 10.03 -1.96
C CYS A 170 -0.93 10.97 -1.65
N ASP A 171 -0.10 10.63 -0.67
CA ASP A 171 1.09 11.41 -0.36
C ASP A 171 2.34 10.76 -0.93
N ALA A 172 3.23 11.58 -1.46
CA ALA A 172 4.54 11.16 -1.90
C ALA A 172 5.64 11.95 -1.20
N LEU A 173 6.71 11.27 -0.84
CA LEU A 173 7.93 11.84 -0.31
C LEU A 173 9.10 11.51 -1.25
N LEU A 174 9.71 12.55 -1.81
CA LEU A 174 10.93 12.45 -2.62
C LEU A 174 12.14 12.81 -1.75
N ILE A 175 13.11 11.90 -1.64
CA ILE A 175 14.30 12.11 -0.81
C ILE A 175 15.35 12.95 -1.53
N ASN A 176 15.58 12.67 -2.82
CA ASN A 176 16.59 13.33 -3.64
C ASN A 176 16.00 13.77 -5.00
N THR A 177 16.76 14.56 -5.74
CA THR A 177 16.32 15.16 -7.01
C THR A 177 16.11 14.18 -8.16
N GLU A 178 16.77 13.03 -8.14
CA GLU A 178 16.67 12.02 -9.21
C GLU A 178 15.47 11.08 -9.03
N SER A 179 14.92 11.03 -7.82
CA SER A 179 13.79 10.15 -7.51
C SER A 179 12.51 10.64 -8.17
N ARG A 180 11.61 9.70 -8.46
CA ARG A 180 10.37 9.98 -9.20
C ARG A 180 9.16 9.39 -8.52
N THR A 181 8.10 10.18 -8.44
CA THR A 181 6.76 9.70 -8.09
C THR A 181 5.78 10.02 -9.21
N ASP A 182 4.87 9.10 -9.51
CA ASP A 182 3.77 9.31 -10.44
C ASP A 182 2.44 8.91 -9.79
N THR A 183 1.38 9.70 -10.00
CA THR A 183 0.05 9.41 -9.47
C THR A 183 -0.95 9.34 -10.63
N TYR A 184 -1.55 8.16 -10.84
CA TYR A 184 -2.52 7.90 -11.90
C TYR A 184 -3.88 7.50 -11.30
N PRO A 185 -4.70 8.47 -10.87
CA PRO A 185 -6.04 8.19 -10.40
C PRO A 185 -7.02 8.01 -11.58
N ALA A 186 -7.83 6.95 -11.53
CA ALA A 186 -8.97 6.76 -12.41
C ALA A 186 -10.25 6.78 -11.59
N ILE A 187 -11.06 7.82 -11.73
CA ILE A 187 -12.30 7.98 -10.97
C ILE A 187 -13.46 8.02 -11.95
N VAL A 188 -14.39 7.08 -11.79
CA VAL A 188 -15.63 7.01 -12.56
C VAL A 188 -16.79 7.06 -11.59
N THR A 189 -17.38 8.24 -11.42
CA THR A 189 -18.57 8.45 -10.60
C THR A 189 -19.74 8.87 -11.47
N ARG A 190 -20.84 8.12 -11.40
CA ARG A 190 -22.08 8.41 -12.12
C ARG A 190 -23.25 8.47 -11.14
N GLY A 191 -24.35 9.07 -11.58
CA GLY A 191 -25.56 9.22 -10.76
C GLY A 191 -25.52 10.45 -9.84
N GLU A 192 -26.55 10.60 -9.02
CA GLU A 192 -26.72 11.72 -8.09
C GLU A 192 -26.68 11.21 -6.64
N GLY A 193 -26.18 12.03 -5.71
CA GLY A 193 -26.15 11.68 -4.28
C GLY A 193 -24.97 10.78 -3.87
N ASN A 194 -23.94 10.66 -4.70
CA ASN A 194 -22.66 10.01 -4.38
C ASN A 194 -21.57 11.09 -4.17
N SER A 195 -20.59 10.82 -3.31
CA SER A 195 -19.48 11.74 -3.03
C SER A 195 -18.14 11.04 -3.22
N VAL A 196 -17.20 11.70 -3.91
CA VAL A 196 -15.83 11.21 -4.08
C VAL A 196 -14.86 12.37 -3.86
N GLN A 197 -13.87 12.14 -3.02
CA GLN A 197 -12.75 13.05 -2.78
C GLN A 197 -11.44 12.35 -3.15
N HIS A 198 -10.56 13.10 -3.83
CA HIS A 198 -9.20 12.67 -4.11
C HIS A 198 -8.24 13.82 -3.82
N GLU A 199 -7.31 13.57 -2.91
CA GLU A 199 -6.22 14.47 -2.57
C GLU A 199 -4.89 13.79 -2.90
N ALA A 200 -3.97 14.55 -3.50
CA ALA A 200 -2.63 14.09 -3.78
C ALA A 200 -1.62 15.18 -3.46
N SER A 201 -0.61 14.85 -2.65
CA SER A 201 0.45 15.76 -2.24
C SER A 201 1.82 15.16 -2.56
N VAL A 202 2.77 16.03 -2.92
CA VAL A 202 4.17 15.64 -3.12
C VAL A 202 5.04 16.54 -2.27
N SER A 203 5.76 15.92 -1.34
CA SER A 203 6.71 16.55 -0.44
C SER A 203 8.13 16.17 -0.82
N LYS A 204 9.07 17.09 -0.60
CA LYS A 204 10.51 16.84 -0.70
C LYS A 204 11.12 16.99 0.69
N VAL A 205 12.09 16.14 1.01
CA VAL A 205 12.86 16.34 2.24
C VAL A 205 13.65 17.63 2.11
N SER A 206 13.47 18.55 3.07
CA SER A 206 14.15 19.84 3.05
C SER A 206 15.61 19.68 3.46
N ALA A 207 16.53 20.21 2.64
CA ALA A 207 17.95 20.28 3.00
C ALA A 207 18.17 21.05 4.31
N GLU A 208 17.34 22.05 4.61
CA GLU A 208 17.38 22.78 5.88
C GLU A 208 16.96 21.91 7.07
N GLN A 209 15.96 21.03 6.89
CA GLN A 209 15.54 20.09 7.92
C GLN A 209 16.64 19.06 8.21
N ILE A 210 17.26 18.52 7.17
CA ILE A 210 18.40 17.60 7.29
C ILE A 210 19.58 18.30 7.98
N PHE A 211 19.95 19.50 7.54
CA PHE A 211 21.00 20.29 8.15
C PHE A 211 20.73 20.60 9.62
N TYR A 212 19.49 20.96 9.97
CA TYR A 212 19.08 21.17 11.36
C TYR A 212 19.26 19.92 12.23
N MET A 213 18.85 18.75 11.72
CA MET A 213 19.02 17.48 12.41
C MET A 213 20.50 17.10 12.55
N GLN A 214 21.32 17.36 11.54
CA GLN A 214 22.76 17.15 11.59
C GLN A 214 23.45 18.03 12.63
N GLN A 215 23.04 19.30 12.78
CA GLN A 215 23.51 20.17 13.86
C GLN A 215 23.18 19.64 15.26
N ARG A 216 22.21 18.73 15.39
CA ARG A 216 21.87 18.04 16.64
C ARG A 216 22.59 16.70 16.81
N GLY A 217 23.56 16.40 15.95
CA GLY A 217 24.42 15.22 16.06
C GLY A 217 23.88 13.97 15.35
N LEU A 218 22.79 14.09 14.57
CA LEU A 218 22.34 13.00 13.72
C LEU A 218 23.20 12.93 12.45
N SER A 219 23.55 11.72 12.02
CA SER A 219 24.09 11.53 10.68
C SER A 219 23.03 11.85 9.62
N GLU A 220 23.45 12.06 8.36
CA GLU A 220 22.53 12.29 7.24
C GLU A 220 21.51 11.15 7.10
N GLY A 221 21.97 9.89 7.14
CA GLY A 221 21.10 8.72 7.09
C GLY A 221 20.09 8.65 8.24
N GLN A 222 20.50 9.00 9.47
CA GLN A 222 19.59 9.09 10.62
C GLN A 222 18.55 10.21 10.46
N ALA A 223 18.94 11.36 9.92
CA ALA A 223 18.03 12.48 9.67
C ALA A 223 17.00 12.14 8.57
N MET A 224 17.43 11.44 7.51
CA MET A 224 16.54 10.93 6.46
C MET A 224 15.59 9.88 7.00
N SER A 225 16.08 8.88 7.74
CA SER A 225 15.26 7.87 8.42
C SER A 225 14.21 8.53 9.32
N LEU A 226 14.59 9.52 10.13
CA LEU A 226 13.64 10.21 11.00
C LEU A 226 12.53 10.92 10.21
N SER A 227 12.88 11.55 9.08
CA SER A 227 11.92 12.21 8.19
C SER A 227 10.94 11.22 7.58
N VAL A 228 11.44 10.09 7.07
CA VAL A 228 10.63 9.02 6.48
C VAL A 228 9.72 8.38 7.52
N ASN A 229 10.26 8.04 8.69
CA ASN A 229 9.49 7.46 9.80
C ASN A 229 8.38 8.41 10.27
N GLY A 230 8.64 9.73 10.32
CA GLY A 230 7.63 10.74 10.61
C GLY A 230 6.49 10.74 9.58
N PHE A 231 6.85 10.64 8.29
CA PHE A 231 5.90 10.62 7.18
C PHE A 231 4.99 9.38 7.19
N VAL A 232 5.50 8.20 7.54
CA VAL A 232 4.70 6.97 7.58
C VAL A 232 4.08 6.66 8.95
N ASN A 233 4.36 7.45 9.98
CA ASN A 233 4.04 7.14 11.38
C ASN A 233 2.55 6.79 11.61
N GLU A 234 1.64 7.50 10.95
CA GLU A 234 0.20 7.24 11.07
C GLU A 234 -0.18 5.86 10.54
N LEU A 235 0.41 5.44 9.42
CA LEU A 235 0.21 4.12 8.84
C LEU A 235 0.87 3.04 9.69
N VAL A 236 2.08 3.29 10.21
CA VAL A 236 2.81 2.35 11.08
C VAL A 236 2.00 2.02 12.35
N ARG A 237 1.22 2.97 12.88
CA ARG A 237 0.33 2.77 14.03
C ARG A 237 -0.87 1.85 13.76
N GLN A 238 -1.17 1.56 12.50
CA GLN A 238 -2.23 0.62 12.11
C GLN A 238 -1.76 -0.84 12.14
N PHE A 239 -0.45 -1.07 12.22
CA PHE A 239 0.13 -2.40 12.40
C PHE A 239 0.13 -2.78 13.89
N PRO A 240 0.05 -4.09 14.22
CA PRO A 240 0.33 -4.55 15.57
C PRO A 240 1.74 -4.14 16.02
N MET A 241 1.88 -3.84 17.32
CA MET A 241 3.10 -3.25 17.90
C MET A 241 4.40 -3.94 17.51
N GLU A 242 4.40 -5.28 17.51
CA GLU A 242 5.56 -6.12 17.14
C GLU A 242 6.06 -5.82 15.72
N TYR A 243 5.13 -5.63 14.79
CA TYR A 243 5.42 -5.36 13.39
C TYR A 243 5.69 -3.89 13.10
N SER A 244 5.13 -2.97 13.89
CA SER A 244 5.50 -1.56 13.82
C SER A 244 6.99 -1.35 14.13
N VAL A 245 7.56 -2.15 15.05
CA VAL A 245 8.99 -2.13 15.36
C VAL A 245 9.81 -2.67 14.19
N GLU A 246 9.41 -3.82 13.64
CA GLU A 246 10.11 -4.44 12.52
C GLU A 246 10.08 -3.54 11.26
N LEU A 247 8.93 -2.92 10.98
CA LEU A 247 8.79 -2.00 9.85
C LEU A 247 9.71 -0.78 9.96
N LYS A 248 9.83 -0.18 11.15
CA LYS A 248 10.78 0.92 11.38
C LYS A 248 12.21 0.47 11.11
N ARG A 249 12.59 -0.70 11.62
CA ARG A 249 13.92 -1.28 11.40
C ARG A 249 14.19 -1.56 9.93
N LEU A 250 13.20 -2.05 9.18
CA LEU A 250 13.30 -2.26 7.73
C LEU A 250 13.49 -0.95 6.96
N ILE A 251 12.76 0.10 7.33
CA ILE A 251 12.93 1.43 6.76
C ILE A 251 14.34 1.95 7.04
N ASP A 252 14.83 1.82 8.28
CA ASP A 252 16.17 2.27 8.66
C ASP A 252 17.26 1.55 7.84
N LEU A 253 17.13 0.24 7.65
CA LEU A 253 18.04 -0.55 6.81
C LEU A 253 18.06 -0.09 5.35
N GLU A 254 16.89 0.24 4.78
CA GLU A 254 16.81 0.80 3.43
C GLU A 254 17.43 2.21 3.36
N MET A 255 17.44 2.98 4.45
CA MET A 255 18.04 4.32 4.46
C MET A 255 19.57 4.28 4.58
N GLU A 256 20.13 3.41 5.43
CA GLU A 256 21.57 3.34 5.69
C GLU A 256 22.39 3.00 4.43
N GLY A 257 21.85 2.21 3.51
CA GLY A 257 22.50 1.83 2.25
C GLY A 257 22.27 2.76 1.06
N SER A 258 21.43 3.80 1.22
CA SER A 258 20.97 4.66 0.12
C SER A 258 21.59 6.04 0.11
N VAL A 259 22.35 6.38 1.16
CA VAL A 259 23.07 7.65 1.29
C VAL A 259 24.50 7.44 0.79
N GLY A 260 24.70 7.63 -0.51
CA GLY A 260 25.99 7.46 -1.20
C GLY A 260 25.86 7.72 -2.69
#